data_AF-A0A925DR75-F1
#
_entry.id   AF-A0A925DR75-F1
#
_cell.length_a   1.000
_cell.length_b   1.000
_cell.length_c   1.000
_cell.angle_alpha   90.00
_cell.angle_beta   90.00
_cell.angle_gamma   90.00
#
_symmetry.space_group_name_H-M   'P 1'
#
loop_
_entity.id
_entity.type
_entity.pdbx_description
1 polymer ?
#
loop_
_entity_poly.entity_id
_entity_poly.type
_entity_poly.pdbx_seq_one_letter_code
_entity_poly.pdbx_strand_id
1 'polypeptide(L)' 'MWRNYKKDHTSALTHYQDFLKLGYTKTIPEIYTAAGIKFDFSDGYVKELVDFVRAEYARY' A
#
# COMPACT_ATOMS: atom_id res chain seq x y z
N MET A 1 -2.09 -1.15 0.33
CA MET A 1 -2.73 -1.21 -1.00
C MET A 1 -3.97 -0.33 -1.10
N TRP A 2 -4.99 -0.49 -0.24
CA TRP A 2 -6.23 0.31 -0.34
C TRP A 2 -6.02 1.84 -0.41
N ARG A 3 -5.17 2.42 0.46
CA ARG A 3 -4.78 3.85 0.37
C ARG A 3 -4.25 4.23 -1.01
N ASN A 4 -3.40 3.40 -1.61
CA ASN A 4 -2.81 3.69 -2.91
C ASN A 4 -3.88 3.63 -4.00
N TYR A 5 -4.79 2.66 -3.95
CA TYR A 5 -5.93 2.60 -4.85
C TYR A 5 -6.77 3.87 -4.77
N LYS A 6 -7.17 4.29 -3.56
CA LYS A 6 -7.93 5.53 -3.36
C LYS A 6 -7.22 6.80 -3.88
N LYS A 7 -5.90 6.81 -4.02
CA LYS A 7 -5.11 7.94 -4.55
C LYS A 7 -4.93 7.88 -6.07
N ASP A 8 -4.61 6.71 -6.60
CA ASP A 8 -4.39 6.47 -8.02
C ASP A 8 -4.77 5.02 -8.37
N HIS A 9 -5.94 4.84 -8.99
CA HIS A 9 -6.45 3.53 -9.37
C HIS A 9 -5.55 2.80 -10.37
N THR A 10 -5.00 3.51 -11.35
CA THR A 10 -4.22 2.93 -12.44
C THR A 10 -2.91 2.39 -11.92
N SER A 11 -2.15 3.23 -11.22
CA SER A 11 -0.86 2.84 -10.65
C SER A 11 -1.02 1.75 -9.59
N ALA A 12 -2.08 1.82 -8.77
CA ALA A 12 -2.34 0.79 -7.76
C ALA A 12 -2.64 -0.58 -8.38
N LEU A 13 -3.34 -0.63 -9.51
CA LEU A 13 -3.60 -1.88 -10.21
C LEU A 13 -2.33 -2.46 -10.83
N THR A 14 -1.49 -1.63 -11.46
CA THR A 14 -0.18 -2.04 -11.98
C THR A 14 0.69 -2.63 -10.88
N HIS A 15 0.84 -1.92 -9.75
CA HIS A 15 1.61 -2.40 -8.61
C HIS A 15 1.05 -3.71 -8.02
N TYR A 16 -0.26 -3.87 -7.99
CA TYR A 16 -0.89 -5.10 -7.53
C TYR A 16 -0.55 -6.29 -8.46
N GLN A 17 -0.60 -6.08 -9.78
CA GLN A 17 -0.21 -7.11 -10.74
C GLN A 17 1.27 -7.47 -10.62
N ASP A 18 2.14 -6.47 -10.46
CA ASP A 18 3.58 -6.71 -10.31
C ASP A 18 3.90 -7.46 -9.01
N PHE A 19 3.24 -7.11 -7.90
CA PHE A 19 3.27 -7.88 -6.66
C PHE A 19 2.86 -9.35 -6.87
N LEU A 20 1.75 -9.60 -7.57
CA LEU A 20 1.26 -10.97 -7.79
C LEU A 20 2.22 -11.81 -8.65
N LYS A 21 2.92 -11.20 -9.61
CA LYS A 21 3.93 -11.89 -10.43
C LYS A 21 5.12 -12.40 -9.61
N LEU A 22 5.45 -11.73 -8.50
CA LEU A 22 6.58 -12.13 -7.66
C LEU A 22 6.29 -13.37 -6.81
N GLY A 23 5.04 -13.55 -6.35
CA GLY A 23 4.67 -14.65 -5.46
C GLY A 23 5.60 -14.72 -4.24
N TYR A 24 6.15 -15.90 -3.95
CA TYR A 24 7.07 -16.15 -2.84
C TYR A 24 8.56 -16.10 -3.23
N THR A 25 8.89 -15.59 -4.43
CA THR A 25 10.27 -15.63 -4.98
C THR A 25 11.17 -14.50 -4.49
N LYS A 26 10.63 -13.56 -3.73
CA LYS A 26 11.30 -12.34 -3.26
C LYS A 26 11.17 -12.16 -1.76
N THR A 27 12.06 -11.36 -1.19
CA THR A 27 12.00 -11.00 0.23
C THR A 27 10.82 -10.08 0.51
N ILE A 28 10.36 -10.04 1.77
CA ILE A 28 9.22 -9.20 2.17
C ILE A 28 9.43 -7.72 1.77
N PRO A 29 10.59 -7.07 2.00
CA PRO A 29 10.78 -5.68 1.59
C PRO A 29 10.66 -5.46 0.07
N GLU A 30 11.17 -6.39 -0.74
CA GLU A 30 11.07 -6.33 -2.21
C GLU A 30 9.61 -6.46 -2.67
N ILE A 31 8.86 -7.37 -2.06
CA ILE A 31 7.44 -7.58 -2.32
C ILE A 31 6.62 -6.31 -2.00
N TYR A 32 6.91 -5.64 -0.89
CA TYR A 32 6.27 -4.38 -0.53
C TYR A 32 6.57 -3.26 -1.53
N THR A 33 7.84 -3.18 -1.96
CA THR A 33 8.28 -2.19 -2.96
C THR A 33 7.54 -2.39 -4.29
N ALA A 34 7.41 -3.63 -4.76
CA ALA A 34 6.66 -3.96 -5.98
C ALA A 34 5.16 -3.60 -5.87
N ALA A 35 4.58 -3.70 -4.67
CA ALA A 35 3.22 -3.26 -4.38
C ALA A 35 3.07 -1.72 -4.28
N GLY A 36 4.15 -0.95 -4.49
CA GLY A 36 4.17 0.50 -4.30
C GLY A 36 3.97 0.91 -2.84
N ILE A 37 4.37 0.07 -1.89
CA ILE A 37 4.20 0.28 -0.46
C ILE A 37 5.58 0.44 0.18
N LYS A 38 5.74 1.48 0.98
CA LYS A 38 6.93 1.65 1.81
C LYS A 38 6.94 0.57 2.90
N PHE A 39 7.99 -0.23 2.98
CA PHE A 39 8.21 -1.15 4.09
C PHE A 39 8.67 -0.37 5.33
N ASP A 40 7.73 0.34 5.95
CA ASP A 40 7.95 1.28 7.05
C ASP A 40 6.84 1.07 8.10
N PHE A 41 7.26 0.85 9.33
CA PHE A 41 6.38 0.64 10.49
C PHE A 41 6.67 1.62 11.61
N SER A 42 7.32 2.75 11.29
CA SER A 42 7.50 3.84 12.25
C SER A 42 6.14 4.36 12.73
N ASP A 43 6.11 4.84 13.98
CA ASP A 43 4.89 5.40 14.59
C ASP A 43 4.26 6.50 13.72
N GLY A 44 5.10 7.34 13.10
CA GLY A 44 4.65 8.39 12.18
C GLY A 44 3.94 7.84 10.95
N TYR A 45 4.48 6.79 10.34
CA TYR A 45 3.86 6.17 9.15
C TYR A 45 2.56 5.44 9.49
N VAL A 46 2.53 4.72 10.62
CA VAL A 46 1.31 4.05 11.10
C VAL A 46 0.23 5.08 11.44
N LYS A 47 0.60 6.18 12.09
CA LYS A 47 -0.33 7.28 12.37
C LYS A 47 -0.92 7.87 11.09
N GLU A 48 -0.12 8.13 10.06
CA GLU A 48 -0.62 8.61 8.76
C GLU A 48 -1.66 7.65 8.16
N LEU A 49 -1.41 6.34 8.22
CA LEU A 49 -2.34 5.33 7.73
C LEU A 49 -3.66 5.32 8.53
N VAL A 50 -3.60 5.42 9.85
CA VAL A 50 -4.79 5.47 10.71
C VAL A 50 -5.60 6.74 10.44
N ASP A 51 -4.93 7.89 10.32
CA ASP A 51 -5.58 9.16 10.03
C ASP A 51 -6.25 9.14 8.64
N PHE A 52 -5.62 8.52 7.65
CA PHE A 52 -6.22 8.27 6.34
C PHE A 52 -7.51 7.43 6.44
N VAL A 53 -7.48 6.32 7.19
CA VAL A 53 -8.65 5.44 7.37
C VAL A 53 -9.79 6.19 8.05
N ARG A 54 -9.49 6.97 9.10
CA ARG A 54 -10.49 7.79 9.81
C ARG A 54 -11.14 8.83 8.88
N ALA A 55 -10.33 9.50 8.05
CA ALA A 55 -10.82 10.48 7.10
C ALA A 55 -11.74 9.85 6.04
N GLU A 56 -11.43 8.65 5.55
CA GLU A 56 -12.30 7.92 4.63
C GLU A 56 -13.57 7.42 5.33
N TYR A 57 -13.49 6.93 6.58
CA TYR A 57 -14.65 6.48 7.34
C TYR A 57 -15.65 7.59 7.59
N ALA A 58 -15.18 8.81 7.90
CA ALA A 58 -16.03 9.97 8.14
C ALA A 58 -16.75 10.51 6.88
N ARG A 59 -16.45 9.98 5.69
CA ARG A 59 -17.15 10.33 4.44
C ARG A 59 -18.40 9.48 4.19
N TYR A 60 -18.65 8.48 5.02
CA TYR A 60 -19.85 7.64 5.02
C TYR A 60 -20.84 8.12 6.08
#